data_AF-A0A2V4C9H2-F1
#
_entry.id   AF-A0A2V4C9H2-F1
#
_cell.length_a   1.000
_cell.length_b   1.000
_cell.length_c   1.000
_cell.angle_alpha   90.00
_cell.angle_beta   90.00
_cell.angle_gamma   90.00
#
_symmetry.space_group_name_H-M   'P 1'
#
loop_
_entity.id
_entity.type
_entity.pdbx_description
1 polymer ?
#
loop_
_entity_poly.entity_id
_entity_poly.type
_entity_poly.pdbx_seq_one_letter_code
_entity_poly.pdbx_strand_id
1 'polypeptide(L)'
;MIKNHITFLFIIGILNFSFAQKNNEIAYIKAHDSINRKAILNIENSLLVNTNTLNVSKTLIIGPNFWETIIKNGLNSKLTGINVNFHIPIRRKIIVKQGRAFKNSEEHNDIWKFICLNNQSHKLRKPNKKELNYYWSIISYDIEEPIYVIEFDTSTYIIDLDANGCVFFIEKI
;
A
#
# COMPACT_ATOMS: atom_id res chain seq x y z
N MET A 1 19.29 -53.33 -21.67
CA MET A 1 19.61 -51.89 -21.57
C MET A 1 18.47 -51.22 -20.82
N ILE A 2 18.70 -50.89 -19.55
CA ILE A 2 17.68 -50.39 -18.61
C ILE A 2 17.52 -48.89 -18.82
N LYS A 3 16.30 -48.42 -19.11
CA LYS A 3 15.95 -46.99 -19.19
C LYS A 3 15.85 -46.44 -17.77
N ASN A 4 16.83 -45.65 -17.34
CA ASN A 4 16.76 -44.91 -16.08
C ASN A 4 15.82 -43.71 -16.25
N HIS A 5 14.67 -43.77 -15.57
CA HIS A 5 13.81 -42.61 -15.35
C HIS A 5 14.47 -41.70 -14.30
N ILE A 6 14.87 -40.50 -14.72
CA ILE A 6 15.30 -39.43 -13.80
C ILE A 6 14.05 -38.64 -13.43
N THR A 7 13.56 -38.86 -12.21
CA THR A 7 12.47 -38.06 -11.63
C THR A 7 13.08 -36.79 -11.05
N PHE A 8 12.83 -35.65 -11.69
CA PHE A 8 13.30 -34.34 -11.23
C PHE A 8 12.32 -33.83 -10.15
N LEU A 9 12.70 -33.96 -8.88
CA LEU A 9 11.93 -33.43 -7.75
C LEU A 9 12.14 -31.92 -7.66
N PHE A 10 11.16 -31.14 -8.10
CA PHE A 10 11.15 -29.68 -7.95
C PHE A 10 10.73 -29.33 -6.52
N ILE A 11 11.70 -29.17 -5.62
CA ILE A 11 11.45 -28.64 -4.27
C ILE A 11 11.26 -27.13 -4.41
N ILE A 12 10.00 -26.68 -4.43
CA ILE A 12 9.65 -25.26 -4.32
C ILE A 12 9.90 -24.86 -2.87
N GLY A 13 11.11 -24.37 -2.58
CA GLY A 13 11.43 -23.73 -1.32
C GLY A 13 10.59 -22.47 -1.16
N ILE A 14 9.71 -22.44 -0.16
CA ILE A 14 9.03 -21.23 0.28
C ILE A 14 10.11 -20.34 0.93
N LEU A 15 10.61 -19.37 0.18
CA LEU A 15 11.49 -18.34 0.71
C LEU A 15 10.69 -17.45 1.66
N ASN A 16 10.76 -17.75 2.96
CA ASN A 16 10.31 -16.84 4.01
C ASN A 16 11.37 -15.75 4.17
N PHE A 17 11.22 -14.63 3.48
CA PHE A 17 12.00 -13.44 3.77
C PHE A 17 11.48 -12.80 5.05
N SER A 18 12.25 -12.92 6.13
CA SER A 18 12.04 -12.17 7.37
C SER A 18 12.99 -10.99 7.39
N PHE A 19 12.47 -9.78 7.15
CA PHE A 19 13.22 -8.54 7.36
C PHE A 19 13.03 -8.10 8.82
N ALA A 20 14.13 -8.06 9.57
CA ALA A 20 14.16 -7.45 10.90
C ALA A 20 14.53 -5.97 10.75
N GLN A 21 13.63 -5.05 11.14
CA GLN A 21 13.94 -3.62 11.20
C GLN A 21 14.94 -3.36 12.34
N LYS A 22 16.08 -2.76 12.01
CA LYS A 22 17.10 -2.32 12.97
C LYS A 22 16.66 -0.95 13.52
N ASN A 23 16.49 -0.84 14.84
CA ASN A 23 16.23 0.44 15.52
C ASN A 23 17.22 1.51 15.05
N ASN A 24 16.78 2.48 14.26
CA ASN A 24 17.46 3.74 13.94
C ASN A 24 16.41 4.72 13.38
N GLU A 25 16.63 6.03 13.51
CA GLU A 25 15.76 7.12 13.05
C GLU A 25 15.09 6.85 11.68
N ILE A 26 13.87 7.35 11.46
CA ILE A 26 13.16 7.19 10.18
C ILE A 26 14.08 7.64 9.05
N ALA A 27 14.56 6.70 8.24
CA ALA A 27 15.23 7.00 6.99
C ALA A 27 14.16 7.56 6.03
N TYR A 28 14.16 8.89 5.90
CA TYR A 28 13.26 9.64 5.03
C TYR A 28 14.03 10.20 3.85
N ILE A 29 13.83 9.62 2.68
CA ILE A 29 14.55 9.99 1.46
C ILE A 29 13.67 10.91 0.62
N LYS A 30 14.12 12.15 0.39
CA LYS A 30 13.39 13.12 -0.43
C LYS A 30 13.52 12.80 -1.91
N ALA A 31 12.42 12.95 -2.64
CA ALA A 31 12.40 12.81 -4.09
C ALA A 31 12.74 14.14 -4.76
N HIS A 32 13.12 14.08 -6.03
CA HIS A 32 13.25 15.27 -6.85
C HIS A 32 11.87 15.96 -7.00
N ASP A 33 11.86 17.30 -7.02
CA ASP A 33 10.63 18.11 -7.07
C ASP A 33 9.71 17.76 -8.24
N SER A 34 10.28 17.35 -9.37
CA SER A 34 9.52 16.89 -10.54
C SER A 34 8.69 15.64 -10.26
N ILE A 35 9.21 14.70 -9.48
CA ILE A 35 8.51 13.47 -9.08
C ILE A 35 7.41 13.81 -8.09
N ASN A 36 7.71 14.65 -7.09
CA ASN A 36 6.72 15.14 -6.12
C ASN A 36 5.56 15.85 -6.82
N ARG A 37 5.83 16.71 -7.82
CA ARG A 37 4.78 17.38 -8.61
C ARG A 37 3.93 16.40 -9.42
N LYS A 38 4.56 15.40 -10.04
CA LYS A 38 3.85 14.36 -10.80
C LYS A 38 2.92 13.54 -9.89
N ALA A 39 3.37 13.19 -8.69
CA ALA A 39 2.57 12.51 -7.69
C ALA A 39 1.35 13.33 -7.24
N ILE A 40 1.54 14.62 -6.92
CA ILE A 40 0.43 15.51 -6.56
C ILE A 40 -0.60 15.57 -7.68
N LEU A 41 -0.16 15.79 -8.92
CA LEU A 41 -1.07 15.84 -10.08
C LEU A 41 -1.82 14.52 -10.28
N ASN A 42 -1.17 13.37 -10.08
CA ASN A 42 -1.81 12.07 -10.16
C ASN A 42 -2.95 11.95 -9.13
N ILE A 43 -2.67 12.30 -7.87
CA ILE A 43 -3.67 12.23 -6.79
C ILE A 43 -4.80 13.23 -7.04
N GLU A 44 -4.51 14.51 -7.18
CA GLU A 44 -5.50 15.58 -7.37
C GLU A 44 -6.42 15.30 -8.57
N ASN A 45 -5.84 14.92 -9.72
CA ASN A 45 -6.65 14.61 -10.91
C ASN A 45 -7.56 13.41 -10.71
N SER A 46 -7.17 12.44 -9.88
CA SER A 46 -7.96 11.23 -9.58
C SER A 46 -9.09 11.45 -8.57
N LEU A 47 -9.04 12.57 -7.83
CA LEU A 47 -10.07 12.99 -6.87
C LEU A 47 -11.15 13.86 -7.53
N LEU A 48 -10.98 14.23 -8.80
CA LEU A 48 -11.98 14.96 -9.57
C LEU A 48 -13.16 14.03 -9.92
N VAL A 49 -14.38 14.55 -9.76
CA VAL A 49 -15.68 13.84 -9.80
C VAL A 49 -15.90 12.91 -11.01
N ASN A 50 -15.17 13.12 -12.12
CA ASN A 50 -15.39 12.43 -13.39
C ASN A 50 -14.25 11.49 -13.85
N THR A 51 -13.13 11.44 -13.14
CA THR A 51 -12.00 10.57 -13.49
C THR A 51 -12.03 9.32 -12.63
N ASN A 52 -12.01 9.46 -11.30
CA ASN A 52 -11.95 8.37 -10.30
C ASN A 52 -10.98 7.24 -10.70
N THR A 53 -9.92 7.58 -11.41
CA THR A 53 -8.89 6.67 -11.89
C THR A 53 -7.55 7.16 -11.37
N LEU A 54 -6.91 6.31 -10.58
CA LEU A 54 -5.61 6.57 -10.01
C LEU A 54 -4.56 5.88 -10.87
N ASN A 55 -3.45 6.55 -11.20
CA ASN A 55 -2.33 5.82 -11.78
C ASN A 55 -1.65 5.03 -10.66
N VAL A 56 -1.78 3.72 -10.76
CA VAL A 56 -1.25 2.76 -9.81
C VAL A 56 -0.08 2.03 -10.44
N SER A 57 0.92 1.69 -9.62
CA SER A 57 2.04 0.84 -10.03
C SER A 57 1.53 -0.55 -10.42
N LYS A 58 2.43 -1.42 -10.89
CA LYS A 58 2.06 -2.81 -11.27
C LYS A 58 1.34 -3.58 -10.15
N THR A 59 1.59 -3.21 -8.90
CA THR A 59 0.94 -3.79 -7.73
C THR A 59 0.47 -2.65 -6.82
N LEU A 60 -0.77 -2.74 -6.35
CA LEU A 60 -1.31 -1.92 -5.26
C LEU A 60 -1.36 -2.74 -3.99
N ILE A 61 -0.73 -2.26 -2.93
CA ILE A 61 -0.79 -2.85 -1.60
C ILE A 61 -1.75 -2.03 -0.75
N ILE A 62 -2.69 -2.71 -0.12
CA ILE A 62 -3.63 -2.13 0.84
C ILE A 62 -3.20 -2.56 2.23
N GLY A 63 -2.89 -1.55 3.06
CA GLY A 63 -2.52 -1.73 4.45
C GLY A 63 -3.64 -2.34 5.29
N PRO A 64 -3.29 -2.79 6.51
CA PRO A 64 -4.19 -3.61 7.31
C PRO A 64 -5.45 -2.89 7.77
N ASN A 65 -5.37 -1.62 8.22
CA ASN A 65 -6.56 -0.90 8.67
C ASN A 65 -7.48 -0.54 7.51
N PHE A 66 -6.91 -0.24 6.34
CA PHE A 66 -7.74 0.00 5.16
C PHE A 66 -8.39 -1.30 4.69
N TRP A 67 -7.68 -2.43 4.71
CA TRP A 67 -8.25 -3.73 4.39
C TRP A 67 -9.39 -4.13 5.35
N GLU A 68 -9.23 -3.91 6.66
CA GLU A 68 -10.30 -4.09 7.64
C GLU A 68 -11.54 -3.23 7.29
N THR A 69 -11.34 -2.02 6.77
CA THR A 69 -12.43 -1.14 6.31
C THR A 69 -13.12 -1.73 5.08
N ILE A 70 -12.38 -2.24 4.10
CA ILE A 70 -12.93 -2.88 2.89
C ILE A 70 -13.78 -4.10 3.26
N ILE A 71 -13.31 -4.94 4.18
CA ILE A 71 -14.07 -6.12 4.66
C ILE A 71 -15.37 -5.70 5.33
N LYS A 72 -15.32 -4.72 6.24
CA LYS A 72 -16.52 -4.24 6.96
C LYS A 72 -17.60 -3.70 6.02
N ASN A 73 -17.21 -3.20 4.84
CA ASN A 73 -18.12 -2.67 3.83
C ASN A 73 -18.50 -3.71 2.75
N GLY A 74 -18.06 -4.96 2.85
CA GLY A 74 -18.43 -6.05 1.94
C GLY A 74 -17.83 -5.99 0.54
N LEU A 75 -16.98 -5.00 0.25
CA LEU A 75 -16.33 -4.84 -1.06
C LEU A 75 -15.37 -6.01 -1.37
N ASN A 76 -14.82 -6.64 -0.33
CA ASN A 76 -13.90 -7.77 -0.46
C ASN A 76 -14.46 -8.96 -1.25
N SER A 77 -15.78 -9.12 -1.35
CA SER A 77 -16.43 -10.20 -2.11
C SER A 77 -16.14 -10.16 -3.62
N LYS A 78 -15.74 -9.00 -4.14
CA LYS A 78 -15.45 -8.78 -5.56
C LYS A 78 -13.95 -8.72 -5.88
N LEU A 79 -13.10 -8.77 -4.86
CA LEU A 79 -11.66 -8.53 -4.99
C LEU A 79 -10.87 -9.85 -4.89
N THR A 80 -9.93 -10.06 -5.81
CA THR A 80 -9.15 -11.32 -5.95
C THR A 80 -7.71 -11.24 -5.46
N GLY A 81 -7.30 -10.09 -4.90
CA GLY A 81 -5.93 -9.86 -4.44
C GLY A 81 -5.40 -10.89 -3.44
N ILE A 82 -4.08 -11.00 -3.36
CA ILE A 82 -3.39 -11.96 -2.48
C ILE A 82 -3.19 -11.40 -1.08
N ASN A 83 -3.12 -12.30 -0.08
CA ASN A 83 -2.85 -11.93 1.31
C ASN A 83 -1.45 -11.33 1.47
N VAL A 84 -1.36 -10.27 2.26
CA VAL A 84 -0.10 -9.70 2.74
C VAL A 84 -0.14 -9.65 4.27
N ASN A 85 0.87 -10.22 4.92
CA ASN A 85 0.97 -10.21 6.38
C ASN A 85 1.86 -9.05 6.83
N PHE A 86 1.30 -8.17 7.64
CA PHE A 86 1.98 -7.04 8.26
C PHE A 86 2.41 -7.43 9.67
N HIS A 87 3.71 -7.51 9.90
CA HIS A 87 4.31 -7.86 11.18
C HIS A 87 4.62 -6.58 11.96
N ILE A 88 3.70 -6.16 12.83
CA ILE A 88 3.76 -4.86 13.51
C ILE A 88 4.37 -5.06 14.91
N PRO A 89 5.54 -4.49 15.21
CA PRO A 89 6.14 -4.55 16.54
C PRO A 89 5.37 -3.65 17.52
N ILE A 90 4.80 -4.24 18.56
CA ILE A 90 4.14 -3.52 19.66
C ILE A 90 4.80 -3.91 20.97
N ARG A 91 5.55 -2.97 21.56
CA ARG A 91 6.34 -3.16 22.79
C ARG A 91 7.28 -4.36 22.66
N ARG A 92 6.99 -5.48 23.33
CA ARG A 92 7.80 -6.71 23.35
C ARG A 92 7.15 -7.87 22.59
N LYS A 93 6.19 -7.58 21.71
CA LYS A 93 5.48 -8.58 20.90
C LYS A 93 5.37 -8.10 19.46
N ILE A 94 5.25 -9.05 18.54
CA ILE A 94 4.89 -8.78 17.15
C ILE A 94 3.42 -9.20 17.01
N ILE A 95 2.57 -8.29 16.54
CA ILE A 95 1.22 -8.64 16.11
C ILE A 95 1.24 -8.83 14.59
N VAL A 96 0.44 -9.77 14.09
CA VAL A 96 0.26 -9.97 12.65
C VAL A 96 -1.11 -9.42 12.28
N LYS A 97 -1.13 -8.44 11.37
CA LYS A 97 -2.35 -7.98 10.72
C LYS A 97 -2.34 -8.35 9.24
N GLN A 98 -3.52 -8.50 8.64
CA GLN A 98 -3.65 -8.83 7.23
C GLN A 98 -4.01 -7.60 6.42
N GLY A 99 -3.32 -7.40 5.30
CA GLY A 99 -3.74 -6.56 4.19
C GLY A 99 -3.79 -7.36 2.89
N ARG A 100 -3.80 -6.68 1.75
CA ARG A 100 -3.91 -7.31 0.43
C ARG A 100 -3.04 -6.65 -0.61
N ALA A 101 -2.60 -7.42 -1.61
CA ALA A 101 -1.95 -6.90 -2.80
C ALA A 101 -2.77 -7.25 -4.05
N PHE A 102 -2.95 -6.27 -4.93
CA PHE A 102 -3.76 -6.35 -6.14
C PHE A 102 -2.90 -6.03 -7.36
N LYS A 103 -3.06 -6.80 -8.44
CA LYS A 103 -2.39 -6.55 -9.73
C LYS A 103 -3.36 -6.17 -10.85
N ASN A 104 -4.66 -6.37 -10.65
CA ASN A 104 -5.69 -6.07 -11.63
C ASN A 104 -6.04 -4.57 -11.56
N SER A 105 -5.97 -3.88 -12.70
CA SER A 105 -6.30 -2.45 -12.82
C SER A 105 -7.77 -2.14 -12.57
N GLU A 106 -8.68 -3.07 -12.84
CA GLU A 106 -10.10 -2.93 -12.51
C GLU A 106 -10.30 -2.87 -11.00
N GLU A 107 -9.64 -3.77 -10.26
CA GLU A 107 -9.70 -3.79 -8.79
C GLU A 107 -9.04 -2.56 -8.18
N HIS A 108 -7.95 -2.06 -8.78
CA HIS A 108 -7.34 -0.78 -8.38
C HIS A 108 -8.36 0.36 -8.46
N ASN A 109 -9.10 0.45 -9.56
CA ASN A 109 -10.14 1.46 -9.76
C ASN A 109 -11.31 1.29 -8.79
N ASP A 110 -11.75 0.06 -8.52
CA ASP A 110 -12.84 -0.20 -7.57
C ASP A 110 -12.46 0.22 -6.14
N ILE A 111 -11.21 -0.05 -5.73
CA ILE A 111 -10.68 0.38 -4.43
C ILE A 111 -10.59 1.91 -4.38
N TRP A 112 -10.12 2.56 -5.44
CA TRP A 112 -10.02 4.02 -5.47
C TRP A 112 -11.39 4.71 -5.47
N LYS A 113 -12.36 4.18 -6.24
CA LYS A 113 -13.76 4.64 -6.20
C LYS A 113 -14.37 4.49 -4.81
N PHE A 114 -14.05 3.40 -4.09
CA PHE A 114 -14.50 3.23 -2.71
C PHE A 114 -13.98 4.34 -1.78
N ILE A 115 -12.75 4.83 -1.98
CA ILE A 115 -12.23 5.99 -1.24
C ILE A 115 -13.00 7.26 -1.63
N CYS A 116 -13.18 7.50 -2.93
CA CYS A 116 -13.80 8.74 -3.43
C CYS A 116 -15.29 8.86 -3.09
N LEU A 117 -16.07 7.78 -3.23
CA LEU A 117 -17.52 7.80 -3.00
C LEU A 117 -17.91 8.11 -1.55
N ASN A 118 -17.03 7.78 -0.60
CA ASN A 118 -17.30 8.00 0.82
C ASN A 118 -16.91 9.40 1.31
N ASN A 119 -16.40 10.27 0.42
CA ASN A 119 -15.81 11.53 0.84
C ASN A 119 -16.00 12.67 -0.18
N GLN A 120 -16.61 13.80 0.25
CA GLN A 120 -16.94 14.93 -0.64
C GLN A 120 -15.93 16.07 -0.61
N SER A 121 -15.29 16.30 0.54
CA SER A 121 -14.24 17.31 0.73
C SER A 121 -12.93 16.60 1.08
N HIS A 122 -11.81 17.12 0.57
CA HIS A 122 -10.50 16.56 0.86
C HIS A 122 -9.42 17.63 1.00
N LYS A 123 -8.35 17.27 1.70
CA LYS A 123 -7.10 18.03 1.77
C LYS A 123 -5.91 17.11 1.55
N LEU A 124 -5.10 17.43 0.54
CA LEU A 124 -3.84 16.76 0.28
C LEU A 124 -2.70 17.48 1.02
N ARG A 125 -1.90 16.75 1.79
CA ARG A 125 -0.73 17.30 2.51
C ARG A 125 0.38 16.27 2.70
N LYS A 126 1.53 16.71 3.20
CA LYS A 126 2.58 15.80 3.66
C LYS A 126 2.17 15.15 5.00
N PRO A 127 2.60 13.89 5.26
CA PRO A 127 2.37 13.25 6.55
C PRO A 127 3.12 13.97 7.68
N ASN A 128 2.51 14.02 8.86
CA ASN A 128 3.17 14.53 10.06
C ASN A 128 4.02 13.43 10.73
N LYS A 129 4.80 13.79 11.75
CA LYS A 129 5.70 12.85 12.45
C LYS A 129 4.98 11.62 13.03
N LYS A 130 3.78 11.78 13.58
CA LYS A 130 3.03 10.66 14.18
C LYS A 130 2.58 9.67 13.10
N GLU A 131 2.15 10.18 11.97
CA GLU A 131 1.68 9.39 10.83
C GLU A 131 2.83 8.68 10.14
N LEU A 132 3.98 9.35 9.96
CA LEU A 132 5.21 8.72 9.48
C LEU A 132 5.70 7.62 10.42
N ASN A 133 5.70 7.86 11.74
CA ASN A 133 6.07 6.83 12.74
C ASN A 133 5.16 5.60 12.63
N TYR A 134 3.85 5.82 12.47
CA TYR A 134 2.90 4.72 12.29
C TYR A 134 3.18 3.97 10.99
N TYR A 135 3.30 4.68 9.87
CA TYR A 135 3.54 4.07 8.56
C TYR A 135 4.84 3.25 8.56
N TRP A 136 5.91 3.82 9.10
CA TRP A 136 7.19 3.14 9.23
C TRP A 136 7.12 1.86 10.07
N SER A 137 6.22 1.81 11.06
CA SER A 137 6.02 0.62 11.92
C SER A 137 5.34 -0.56 11.23
N ILE A 138 4.71 -0.35 10.06
CA ILE A 138 3.97 -1.39 9.35
C ILE A 138 4.67 -1.84 8.05
N ILE A 139 5.58 -1.04 7.50
CA ILE A 139 6.35 -1.39 6.31
C ILE A 139 7.69 -2.05 6.66
N SER A 140 8.25 -2.79 5.71
CA SER A 140 9.55 -3.45 5.85
C SER A 140 10.66 -2.80 5.00
N TYR A 141 10.43 -1.58 4.53
CA TYR A 141 11.31 -0.80 3.66
C TYR A 141 11.47 0.63 4.21
N ASP A 142 12.44 1.36 3.68
CA ASP A 142 12.67 2.77 4.03
C ASP A 142 11.59 3.65 3.39
N ILE A 143 11.28 4.78 4.02
CA ILE A 143 10.29 5.72 3.48
C ILE A 143 11.00 6.60 2.46
N GLU A 144 10.60 6.43 1.20
CA GLU A 144 11.04 7.28 0.10
C GLU A 144 9.86 8.14 -0.37
N GLU A 145 10.10 9.41 -0.65
CA GLU A 145 9.10 10.22 -1.35
C GLU A 145 8.91 9.72 -2.78
N PRO A 146 7.72 9.90 -3.38
CA PRO A 146 6.62 10.73 -2.88
C PRO A 146 5.65 10.00 -1.95
N ILE A 147 5.46 10.55 -0.74
CA ILE A 147 4.43 10.12 0.22
C ILE A 147 3.53 11.31 0.57
N TYR A 148 2.22 11.05 0.64
CA TYR A 148 1.19 12.05 0.94
C TYR A 148 0.10 11.51 1.85
N VAL A 149 -0.61 12.42 2.49
CA VAL A 149 -1.82 12.16 3.24
C VAL A 149 -2.99 12.84 2.56
N ILE A 150 -4.06 12.09 2.35
CA ILE A 150 -5.38 12.64 2.01
C ILE A 150 -6.24 12.62 3.26
N GLU A 151 -6.63 13.80 3.71
CA GLU A 151 -7.62 13.97 4.76
C GLU A 151 -8.98 14.19 4.12
N PHE A 152 -9.93 13.36 4.48
CA PHE A 152 -11.35 13.56 4.23
C PHE A 152 -12.09 13.79 5.56
N ASP A 153 -13.36 14.19 5.50
CA ASP A 153 -14.15 14.49 6.70
C ASP A 153 -14.27 13.32 7.68
N THR A 154 -14.26 12.07 7.17
CA THR A 154 -14.51 10.86 7.98
C THR A 154 -13.33 9.89 8.01
N SER A 155 -12.29 10.16 7.22
CA SER A 155 -11.20 9.20 6.99
C SER A 155 -9.92 9.90 6.58
N THR A 156 -8.78 9.34 6.97
CA THR A 156 -7.47 9.84 6.56
C THR A 156 -6.66 8.67 6.00
N TYR A 157 -5.99 8.91 4.89
CA TYR A 157 -5.22 7.89 4.20
C TYR A 157 -3.79 8.38 3.95
N ILE A 158 -2.81 7.54 4.26
CA ILE A 158 -1.46 7.65 3.69
C ILE A 158 -1.45 6.96 2.33
N ILE A 159 -0.83 7.63 1.37
CA ILE A 159 -0.56 7.12 0.03
C ILE A 159 0.93 7.21 -0.23
N ASP A 160 1.54 6.06 -0.56
CA ASP A 160 2.92 5.96 -0.98
C ASP A 160 3.00 5.67 -2.49
N LEU A 161 3.92 6.37 -3.15
CA LEU A 161 4.08 6.39 -4.60
C LEU A 161 5.51 6.00 -4.99
N ASP A 162 5.63 5.29 -6.10
CA ASP A 162 6.92 4.87 -6.62
C ASP A 162 7.67 6.05 -7.27
N ALA A 163 8.91 5.80 -7.71
CA ALA A 163 9.74 6.79 -8.39
C ALA A 163 9.14 7.35 -9.70
N ASN A 164 8.07 6.74 -10.22
CA ASN A 164 7.33 7.24 -11.38
C ASN A 164 6.12 8.10 -10.98
N GLY A 165 5.85 8.30 -9.70
CA GLY A 165 4.67 8.99 -9.19
C GLY A 165 3.40 8.17 -9.29
N CYS A 166 3.51 6.84 -9.42
CA CYS A 166 2.37 5.92 -9.42
C CYS A 166 2.15 5.37 -8.01
N VAL A 167 0.89 5.24 -7.59
CA VAL A 167 0.56 4.75 -6.25
C VAL A 167 0.84 3.26 -6.15
N PHE A 168 1.57 2.83 -5.11
CA PHE A 168 1.80 1.41 -4.84
C PHE A 168 1.33 0.96 -3.46
N PHE A 169 1.07 1.89 -2.55
CA PHE A 169 0.59 1.57 -1.21
C PHE A 169 -0.46 2.57 -0.73
N ILE A 170 -1.53 2.08 -0.11
CA ILE A 170 -2.54 2.91 0.58
C ILE A 170 -2.84 2.31 1.94
N GLU A 171 -2.84 3.13 2.99
CA GLU A 171 -3.29 2.74 4.32
C GLU A 171 -4.16 3.81 4.97
N LYS A 172 -5.14 3.34 5.75
CA LYS A 172 -6.00 4.19 6.57
C LYS A 172 -5.36 4.43 7.93
N ILE A 173 -5.26 5.70 8.33
CA ILE A 173 -4.62 6.15 9.58
C ILE A 173 -5.56 6.86 10.54
#